data_AF-A0A2M9E6L1-F1
#
_entry.id   AF-A0A2M9E6L1-F1
#
_cell.length_a   1.000
_cell.length_b   1.000
_cell.length_c   1.000
_cell.angle_alpha   90.00
_cell.angle_beta   90.00
_cell.angle_gamma   90.00
#
_symmetry.space_group_name_H-M   'P 1'
#
loop_
_entity.id
_entity.type
_entity.pdbx_description
1 polymer ?
#
loop_
_entity_poly.entity_id
_entity_poly.type
_entity_poly.pdbx_seq_one_letter_code
_entity_poly.pdbx_strand_id
1 'polypeptide(L)'
;MLMPEDPKQAMELILSRADLRANFVERPTVGARLPLAQGIIRELAKNDALKTSEAGFRKFMKVINAKGAGKYVETWRPAEVDRLVAECAEIALGA
;
A
#
# COMPACT_ATOMS: atom_id res chain seq x y z
N MET A 1 11.29 7.82 -4.13
CA MET A 1 10.33 7.57 -5.23
C MET A 1 9.61 6.24 -4.95
N LEU A 2 8.29 6.16 -5.18
CA LEU A 2 7.47 5.03 -4.74
C LEU A 2 7.55 3.78 -5.64
N MET A 3 7.89 3.97 -6.92
CA MET A 3 8.15 2.89 -7.90
C MET A 3 9.18 3.42 -8.89
N PRO A 4 10.49 3.38 -8.55
CA PRO A 4 11.55 3.97 -9.39
C PRO A 4 11.59 3.41 -10.82
N GLU A 5 11.21 2.15 -10.99
CA GLU A 5 11.18 1.41 -12.25
C GLU A 5 10.05 1.86 -13.19
N ASP A 6 8.91 2.30 -12.63
CA ASP A 6 7.79 2.88 -13.38
C ASP A 6 7.09 3.99 -12.57
N PRO A 7 7.69 5.20 -12.55
CA PRO A 7 7.13 6.31 -11.80
C PRO A 7 5.77 6.78 -12.34
N LYS A 8 5.51 6.56 -13.65
CA LYS A 8 4.27 6.94 -14.30
C LYS A 8 3.13 6.06 -13.81
N GLN A 9 3.33 4.75 -13.78
CA GLN A 9 2.33 3.82 -13.25
C GLN A 9 2.00 4.11 -11.79
N ALA A 10 3.00 4.39 -10.95
CA ALA A 10 2.73 4.77 -9.55
C ALA A 10 1.87 6.04 -9.45
N MET A 11 2.15 7.06 -10.27
CA MET A 11 1.35 8.28 -10.31
C MET A 11 -0.09 8.00 -10.75
N GLU A 12 -0.26 7.23 -11.83
CA GLU A 12 -1.58 6.84 -12.34
C GLU A 12 -2.38 6.07 -11.28
N LEU A 13 -1.75 5.15 -10.56
CA LEU A 13 -2.39 4.42 -9.45
C LEU A 13 -2.83 5.36 -8.34
N ILE A 14 -1.94 6.24 -7.86
CA ILE A 14 -2.24 7.18 -6.76
C ILE A 14 -3.39 8.11 -7.13
N LEU A 15 -3.44 8.57 -8.37
CA LEU A 15 -4.44 9.52 -8.86
C LEU A 15 -5.73 8.84 -9.37
N SER A 16 -5.72 7.52 -9.57
CA SER A 16 -6.87 6.79 -10.12
C SER A 16 -8.13 6.93 -9.29
N ARG A 17 -8.00 7.16 -7.97
CA ARG A 17 -9.11 7.25 -7.03
C ARG A 17 -8.85 8.21 -5.88
N ALA A 18 -9.92 8.82 -5.37
CA ALA A 18 -9.84 9.79 -4.28
C ALA A 18 -9.33 9.19 -2.96
N ASP A 19 -9.70 7.94 -2.63
CA ASP A 19 -9.27 7.26 -1.41
C ASP A 19 -7.80 6.85 -1.44
N LEU A 20 -7.27 6.44 -2.61
CA LEU A 20 -5.84 6.22 -2.81
C LEU A 20 -5.07 7.53 -2.63
N ARG A 21 -5.45 8.58 -3.35
CA ARG A 21 -4.83 9.90 -3.25
C ARG A 21 -4.83 10.43 -1.81
N ALA A 22 -5.93 10.25 -1.09
CA ALA A 22 -6.05 10.70 0.29
C ALA A 22 -5.01 10.05 1.23
N ASN A 23 -4.67 8.77 1.02
CA ASN A 23 -3.71 8.03 1.86
C ASN A 23 -2.25 8.33 1.52
N PHE A 24 -1.95 8.66 0.25
CA PHE A 24 -0.57 8.87 -0.20
C PHE A 24 -0.17 10.35 -0.26
N VAL A 25 -1.11 11.26 -0.52
CA VAL A 25 -0.84 12.68 -0.75
C VAL A 25 -1.44 13.54 0.35
N GLU A 26 -2.73 13.38 0.64
CA GLU A 26 -3.46 14.34 1.50
C GLU A 26 -3.26 14.07 3.00
N ARG A 27 -3.00 12.81 3.40
CA ARG A 27 -2.77 12.40 4.80
C ARG A 27 -1.59 11.43 4.90
N PRO A 28 -0.34 11.91 4.75
CA PRO A 28 0.80 11.06 4.40
C PRO A 28 1.41 10.26 5.56
N THR A 29 0.62 9.77 6.54
CA THR A 29 1.16 8.88 7.60
C THR A 29 1.79 7.62 7.00
N VAL A 30 1.20 7.08 5.93
CA VAL A 30 1.75 5.96 5.17
C VAL A 30 2.76 6.43 4.13
N GLY A 31 2.46 7.51 3.39
CA GLY A 31 3.36 8.07 2.39
C GLY A 31 4.75 8.48 2.92
N ALA A 32 4.83 8.86 4.20
CA ALA A 32 6.09 9.18 4.87
C ALA A 32 6.96 7.95 5.18
N ARG A 33 6.36 6.75 5.25
CA ARG A 33 7.04 5.49 5.52
C ARG A 33 7.45 4.84 4.21
N LEU A 34 8.53 5.33 3.61
CA LEU A 34 8.89 5.03 2.22
C LEU A 34 8.89 3.53 1.88
N PRO A 35 9.51 2.61 2.64
CA PRO A 35 9.48 1.19 2.30
C PRO A 35 8.08 0.60 2.28
N LEU A 36 7.24 0.97 3.26
CA LEU A 36 5.85 0.55 3.34
C LEU A 36 5.04 1.10 2.16
N ALA A 37 5.18 2.39 1.87
CA ALA A 37 4.49 3.02 0.74
C ALA A 37 4.87 2.37 -0.60
N GLN A 38 6.14 2.02 -0.79
CA GLN A 38 6.62 1.27 -1.96
C GLN A 38 5.98 -0.12 -2.07
N GLY A 39 5.92 -0.87 -0.96
CA GLY A 39 5.27 -2.18 -0.92
C GLY A 39 3.78 -2.11 -1.26
N ILE A 40 3.07 -1.12 -0.73
CA ILE A 40 1.65 -0.91 -1.02
C ILE A 40 1.41 -0.61 -2.50
N ILE A 41 2.22 0.28 -3.10
CA ILE A 41 2.07 0.62 -4.52
C ILE A 41 2.34 -0.59 -5.41
N ARG A 42 3.36 -1.41 -5.10
CA ARG A 42 3.61 -2.68 -5.81
C ARG A 42 2.45 -3.66 -5.67
N GLU A 43 1.85 -3.78 -4.48
CA GLU A 43 0.68 -4.64 -4.27
C GLU A 43 -0.53 -4.14 -5.07
N LEU A 44 -0.82 -2.83 -5.02
CA LEU A 44 -1.88 -2.23 -5.80
C LEU A 44 -1.67 -2.47 -7.30
N ALA A 45 -0.45 -2.34 -7.83
CA ALA A 45 -0.17 -2.53 -9.25
C ALA A 45 -0.63 -3.89 -9.77
N LYS A 46 -0.45 -4.97 -8.99
CA LYS A 46 -0.81 -6.34 -9.38
C LYS A 46 -2.18 -6.82 -8.85
N ASN A 47 -2.80 -6.12 -7.90
CA ASN A 47 -4.03 -6.57 -7.22
C ASN A 47 -5.26 -5.75 -7.66
N ASP A 48 -5.95 -6.23 -8.71
CA ASP A 48 -7.14 -5.57 -9.27
C ASP A 48 -8.30 -5.48 -8.28
N ALA A 49 -8.43 -6.45 -7.37
CA ALA A 49 -9.48 -6.44 -6.34
C ALA A 49 -9.31 -5.28 -5.36
N LEU A 50 -8.07 -4.95 -4.99
CA LEU A 50 -7.76 -3.79 -4.16
C LEU A 50 -7.90 -2.47 -4.93
N LYS A 51 -7.49 -2.43 -6.21
CA LYS A 51 -7.62 -1.22 -7.04
C LYS A 51 -9.07 -0.83 -7.29
N THR A 52 -9.95 -1.80 -7.55
CA THR A 52 -11.32 -1.53 -7.98
C THR A 52 -12.32 -1.39 -6.84
N SER A 53 -12.00 -1.86 -5.62
CA SER A 53 -12.91 -1.82 -4.47
C SER A 53 -12.51 -0.80 -3.41
N GLU A 54 -13.36 0.21 -3.16
CA GLU A 54 -13.12 1.17 -2.06
C GLU A 54 -13.16 0.48 -0.70
N ALA A 55 -14.15 -0.39 -0.51
CA ALA A 55 -14.31 -1.13 0.73
C ALA A 55 -13.12 -2.07 0.95
N GLY A 56 -12.65 -2.73 -0.11
CA GLY A 56 -11.47 -3.59 -0.10
C GLY A 56 -10.22 -2.80 0.30
N PHE A 57 -9.95 -1.68 -0.37
CA PHE A 57 -8.81 -0.82 -0.06
C PHE A 57 -8.87 -0.28 1.37
N ARG A 58 -10.04 0.20 1.84
CA ARG A 58 -10.21 0.66 3.23
C ARG A 58 -9.94 -0.45 4.25
N LYS A 59 -10.43 -1.68 3.99
CA LYS A 59 -10.16 -2.83 4.87
C LYS A 59 -8.67 -3.17 4.88
N PHE A 60 -8.02 -3.18 3.72
CA PHE A 60 -6.59 -3.37 3.57
C PHE A 60 -5.76 -2.35 4.35
N MET A 61 -6.07 -1.06 4.25
CA MET A 61 -5.38 -0.02 5.02
C MET A 61 -5.58 -0.19 6.54
N LYS A 62 -6.74 -0.66 7.00
CA LYS A 62 -6.96 -1.00 8.42
C LYS A 62 -6.08 -2.16 8.87
N VAL A 63 -5.95 -3.21 8.05
CA VAL A 63 -5.08 -4.36 8.34
C VAL A 63 -3.61 -3.93 8.39
N ILE A 64 -3.16 -3.10 7.43
CA ILE A 64 -1.81 -2.52 7.44
C ILE A 64 -1.55 -1.75 8.73
N ASN A 65 -2.48 -0.89 9.14
CA ASN A 65 -2.32 -0.11 10.36
C ASN A 65 -2.23 -1.02 11.60
N ALA A 66 -3.03 -2.09 11.66
CA ALA A 66 -3.01 -3.03 12.77
C ALA A 66 -1.73 -3.88 12.81
N LYS A 67 -1.34 -4.48 11.68
CA LYS A 67 -0.18 -5.38 11.57
C LYS A 67 1.16 -4.64 11.52
N GLY A 68 1.16 -3.39 11.07
CA GLY A 68 2.32 -2.51 10.94
C GLY A 68 2.54 -1.61 12.16
N ALA A 69 1.61 -1.58 13.12
CA ALA A 69 1.77 -0.85 14.38
C ALA A 69 2.99 -1.37 15.16
N GLY A 70 3.83 -0.46 15.64
CA GLY A 70 5.02 -0.78 16.43
C GLY A 70 6.16 -1.46 15.67
N LYS A 71 6.01 -1.69 14.35
CA LYS A 71 7.08 -2.26 13.51
C LYS A 71 7.92 -1.17 12.86
N TYR A 72 9.24 -1.31 12.97
CA TYR A 72 10.22 -0.48 12.26
C TYR A 72 10.50 -1.06 10.87
N VAL A 73 9.49 -1.05 9.99
CA VAL A 73 9.61 -1.57 8.61
C VAL A 73 10.69 -0.86 7.80
N GLU A 74 11.17 0.29 8.28
CA GLU A 74 12.26 1.07 7.72
C GLU A 74 13.62 0.35 7.78
N THR A 75 13.77 -0.64 8.67
CA THR A 75 14.98 -1.48 8.77
C THR A 75 14.86 -2.80 8.02
N TRP A 76 13.69 -3.07 7.43
CA TRP A 76 13.40 -4.34 6.76
C TRP A 76 13.89 -4.34 5.32
N ARG A 77 14.20 -5.54 4.82
CA ARG A 77 14.47 -5.73 3.40
C ARG A 77 13.17 -5.53 2.61
N PRO A 78 13.23 -5.06 1.35
CA PRO A 78 12.04 -4.88 0.51
C PRO A 78 11.14 -6.12 0.45
N ALA A 79 11.72 -7.31 0.33
CA ALA A 79 10.98 -8.57 0.30
C ALA A 79 10.19 -8.87 1.59
N GLU A 80 10.65 -8.40 2.75
CA GLU A 80 9.95 -8.57 4.02
C GLU A 80 8.74 -7.64 4.12
N VAL A 81 8.90 -6.41 3.60
CA VAL A 81 7.80 -5.46 3.48
C VAL A 81 6.76 -5.96 2.48
N ASP A 82 7.19 -6.47 1.33
CA ASP A 82 6.28 -7.00 0.30
C ASP A 82 5.49 -8.20 0.83
N ARG A 83 6.11 -9.08 1.62
CA ARG A 83 5.40 -10.18 2.31
C ARG A 83 4.36 -9.68 3.30
N LEU A 84 4.71 -8.69 4.13
CA LEU A 84 3.77 -8.10 5.08
C LEU A 84 2.56 -7.48 4.37
N VAL A 85 2.82 -6.74 3.30
CA VAL A 85 1.77 -6.08 2.52
C VAL A 85 0.87 -7.10 1.82
N ALA A 86 1.45 -8.15 1.23
CA ALA A 86 0.70 -9.24 0.62
C ALA A 86 -0.20 -9.97 1.65
N GLU A 87 0.32 -10.30 2.83
CA GLU A 87 -0.47 -10.90 3.92
C GLU A 87 -1.63 -9.98 4.34
N CYS A 88 -1.40 -8.65 4.39
CA CYS A 88 -2.45 -7.70 4.69
C CYS A 88 -3.54 -7.66 3.61
N ALA A 89 -3.17 -7.83 2.34
CA ALA A 89 -4.09 -7.88 1.21
C ALA A 89 -4.97 -9.15 1.27
N GLU A 90 -4.37 -10.31 1.55
CA GLU A 90 -5.09 -11.58 1.71
C GLU A 90 -6.14 -11.50 2.84
N ILE A 91 -5.74 -11.03 4.02
CA ILE A 91 -6.65 -10.83 5.16
C ILE A 91 -7.78 -9.86 4.81
N ALA A 92 -7.47 -8.80 4.07
CA ALA A 92 -8.46 -7.81 3.68
C ALA A 92 -9.48 -8.37 2.69
N LEU A 93 -9.05 -9.17 1.72
CA LEU A 93 -9.92 -9.75 0.71
C LEU A 93 -10.67 -11.00 1.20
N GLY A 94 -10.28 -11.57 2.34
CA GLY A 94 -10.94 -12.73 2.95
C GLY A 94 -10.47 -14.06 2.35
N ALA A 95 -9.19 -14.14 1.99
CA ALA A 95 -8.52 -15.41 1.72
C ALA A 95 -8.14 -16.12 3.02
#